data_AF-A0A7U9KTU0-F1
#
_entry.id   AF-A0A7U9KTU0-F1
#
_cell.length_a   1.000
_cell.length_b   1.000
_cell.length_c   1.000
_cell.angle_alpha   90.00
_cell.angle_beta   90.00
_cell.angle_gamma   90.00
#
_symmetry.space_group_name_H-M   'P 1'
#
loop_
_entity.id
_entity.type
_entity.pdbx_description
1 polymer ?
#
loop_
_entity_poly.entity_id
_entity_poly.type
_entity_poly.pdbx_seq_one_letter_code
_entity_poly.pdbx_strand_id
1 'polypeptide(L)'
;MAHDWAPTTGTYAVDATNDRIGEVRRLLEGTVYLIPPGGGREWAARPDQLRKPTGEERVRALTWTRPVVSRARSTRHRGYPEPPAVLPVRAPSPEPVPVQDCKVCAHAAAWRRAYRTGKGTMDGYTNHSAALDCSLEIRNHPHEPRVMGLPTAAPALRP
;
A
#
# COMPACT_ATOMS: atom_id res chain seq x y z
N MET A 1 16.86 -28.27 -29.11
CA MET A 1 17.25 -26.85 -29.16
C MET A 1 17.61 -26.43 -27.75
N ALA A 2 18.90 -26.36 -27.43
CA ALA A 2 19.37 -26.02 -26.10
C ALA A 2 19.16 -24.52 -25.88
N HIS A 3 18.28 -24.15 -24.94
CA HIS A 3 18.19 -22.77 -24.50
C HIS A 3 19.44 -22.50 -23.65
N ASP A 4 20.39 -21.75 -24.20
CA ASP A 4 21.68 -21.37 -23.61
C ASP A 4 21.55 -20.39 -22.42
N TRP A 5 20.38 -20.40 -21.77
CA TRP A 5 20.03 -19.55 -20.66
C TRP A 5 19.12 -20.32 -19.70
N ALA A 6 19.61 -20.55 -18.49
CA ALA A 6 18.84 -21.10 -17.40
C ALA A 6 18.35 -19.97 -16.47
N PRO A 7 17.06 -19.90 -16.13
CA PRO A 7 16.57 -18.93 -15.15
C PRO A 7 17.17 -19.26 -13.77
N THR A 8 17.84 -18.28 -13.16
CA THR A 8 18.40 -18.41 -11.80
C THR A 8 17.62 -17.57 -10.81
N THR A 9 17.54 -18.02 -9.56
CA THR A 9 16.88 -17.27 -8.49
C THR A 9 17.44 -15.85 -8.37
N GLY A 10 16.57 -14.85 -8.26
CA GLY A 10 16.92 -13.43 -8.22
C GLY A 10 17.14 -12.77 -9.59
N THR A 11 16.96 -13.51 -10.70
CA THR A 11 16.98 -12.93 -12.05
C THR A 11 15.57 -12.70 -12.58
N TYR A 12 15.45 -11.86 -13.61
CA TYR A 12 14.19 -11.66 -14.31
C TYR A 12 14.04 -12.64 -15.46
N ALA A 13 12.82 -13.13 -15.65
CA ALA A 13 12.42 -13.97 -16.78
C ALA A 13 11.12 -13.42 -17.39
N VAL A 14 10.96 -13.61 -18.70
CA VAL A 14 9.69 -13.34 -19.38
C VAL A 14 8.98 -14.65 -19.62
N ASP A 15 7.77 -14.76 -19.10
CA ASP A 15 6.82 -15.82 -19.41
C ASP A 15 6.20 -15.54 -20.78
N ALA A 16 6.57 -16.34 -21.78
CA ALA A 16 6.14 -16.17 -23.17
C ALA A 16 4.66 -16.51 -23.39
N THR A 17 4.00 -17.20 -22.46
CA THR A 17 2.57 -17.55 -22.59
C THR A 17 1.65 -16.35 -22.38
N ASN A 18 2.06 -15.43 -21.52
CA ASN A 18 1.26 -14.27 -21.11
C ASN A 18 1.94 -12.93 -21.41
N ASP A 19 3.15 -12.96 -22.00
CA ASP A 19 4.03 -11.80 -22.19
C ASP A 19 4.27 -11.01 -20.89
N ARG A 20 4.46 -11.75 -19.78
CA ARG A 20 4.64 -11.17 -18.44
C ARG A 20 6.07 -11.33 -17.97
N ILE A 21 6.65 -10.24 -17.49
CA ILE A 21 7.96 -10.25 -16.83
C ILE A 21 7.80 -10.50 -15.33
N GLY A 22 8.66 -11.33 -14.76
CA GLY A 22 8.70 -11.61 -13.32
C GLY A 22 10.11 -11.89 -12.81
N GLU A 23 10.31 -11.70 -11.52
CA GLU A 23 11.53 -12.10 -10.81
C GLU A 23 11.41 -13.56 -10.38
N VAL A 24 12.44 -14.36 -10.69
CA VAL A 24 12.54 -15.77 -10.31
C VAL A 24 12.77 -15.89 -8.81
N ARG A 25 11.77 -16.37 -8.08
CA ARG A 25 11.83 -16.52 -6.61
C ARG A 25 12.30 -17.90 -6.18
N ARG A 26 11.88 -18.94 -6.89
CA ARG A 26 12.30 -20.32 -6.62
C ARG A 26 12.18 -21.18 -7.87
N LEU A 27 13.01 -22.22 -7.91
CA LEU A 27 12.91 -23.32 -8.87
C LEU A 27 12.63 -24.59 -8.07
N LEU A 28 11.53 -25.28 -8.35
CA LEU A 28 11.13 -26.49 -7.66
C LEU A 28 10.60 -27.50 -8.67
N GLU A 29 11.15 -28.72 -8.68
CA GLU A 29 10.66 -29.85 -9.49
C GLU A 29 10.40 -29.52 -10.98
N GLY A 30 11.30 -28.77 -11.60
CA GLY A 30 11.17 -28.38 -13.01
C GLY A 30 10.13 -27.28 -13.27
N THR A 31 9.61 -26.64 -12.23
CA THR A 31 8.73 -25.46 -12.29
C THR A 31 9.44 -24.24 -11.74
N VAL A 32 9.31 -23.11 -12.44
CA VAL A 32 9.88 -21.82 -12.03
C VAL A 32 8.77 -20.94 -11.47
N TYR A 33 8.96 -20.40 -10.28
CA TYR A 33 8.01 -19.49 -9.65
C TYR A 33 8.47 -18.05 -9.81
N LEU A 34 7.60 -17.24 -10.39
CA LEU A 34 7.84 -15.84 -10.73
C LEU A 34 6.94 -14.92 -9.90
N ILE A 35 7.47 -13.77 -9.48
CA ILE A 35 6.71 -12.68 -8.84
C ILE A 35 6.76 -11.41 -9.70
N PRO A 36 5.71 -10.57 -9.76
CA PRO A 36 5.75 -9.37 -10.59
C PRO A 36 6.79 -8.36 -10.07
N PRO A 37 7.44 -7.57 -10.95
CA PRO A 37 8.32 -6.49 -10.52
C PRO A 37 7.48 -5.42 -9.83
N GLY A 38 7.72 -5.19 -8.53
CA GLY A 38 6.94 -4.28 -7.68
C GLY A 38 6.03 -4.99 -6.68
N GLY A 39 6.00 -6.32 -6.68
CA GLY A 39 5.18 -7.13 -5.80
C GLY A 39 3.84 -7.54 -6.42
N GLY A 40 3.17 -8.53 -5.83
CA GLY A 40 1.92 -9.09 -6.32
C GLY A 40 1.87 -10.61 -6.19
N ARG A 41 0.89 -11.24 -6.85
CA ARG A 41 0.68 -12.69 -6.76
C ARG A 41 1.75 -13.45 -7.55
N GLU A 42 2.44 -14.36 -6.87
CA GLU A 42 3.35 -15.32 -7.47
C GLU A 42 2.61 -16.23 -8.46
N TRP A 43 3.26 -16.62 -9.56
CA TRP A 43 2.75 -17.61 -10.50
C TRP A 43 3.81 -18.63 -10.88
N ALA A 44 3.35 -19.84 -11.21
CA ALA A 44 4.19 -20.92 -11.72
C ALA A 44 4.28 -20.84 -13.25
N ALA A 45 5.48 -20.99 -13.78
CA ALA A 45 5.76 -21.08 -15.21
C ALA A 45 6.74 -22.22 -15.46
N ARG A 46 6.60 -22.90 -16.60
CA ARG A 46 7.53 -23.96 -16.98
C ARG A 46 8.80 -23.33 -17.62
N PRO A 47 10.00 -23.88 -17.37
CA PRO A 47 11.25 -23.31 -17.86
C PRO A 47 11.36 -23.28 -19.39
N ASP A 48 10.69 -24.19 -20.09
CA ASP A 48 10.55 -24.21 -21.56
C ASP A 48 9.68 -23.06 -22.11
N GLN A 49 8.88 -22.44 -21.25
CA GLN A 49 8.04 -21.29 -21.59
C GLN A 49 8.69 -19.95 -21.18
N LEU A 50 9.87 -20.01 -20.56
CA LEU A 50 10.59 -18.83 -20.13
C LEU A 50 11.64 -18.43 -21.17
N ARG A 51 11.69 -17.13 -21.46
CA ARG A 51 12.77 -16.53 -22.23
C ARG A 51 13.56 -15.52 -21.42
N LYS A 52 14.80 -15.32 -21.84
CA LYS A 52 15.64 -14.24 -21.34
C LYS A 52 14.97 -12.89 -21.64
N PRO A 53 14.84 -11.97 -20.66
CA PRO A 53 14.34 -10.63 -20.92
C PRO A 53 15.28 -9.89 -21.87
N THR A 54 14.72 -9.06 -22.75
CA THR A 54 15.53 -8.09 -23.51
C THR A 54 16.08 -7.01 -22.59
N GLY A 55 17.07 -6.24 -23.06
CA GLY A 55 17.62 -5.13 -22.30
C GLY A 55 16.55 -4.09 -21.91
N GLU A 56 15.64 -3.77 -22.84
CA GLU A 56 14.54 -2.82 -22.62
C GLU A 56 13.52 -3.33 -21.59
N GLU A 57 13.16 -4.61 -21.66
CA GLU A 57 12.25 -5.25 -20.71
C GLU A 57 12.83 -5.29 -19.30
N ARG A 58 14.14 -5.57 -19.20
CA ARG A 58 14.86 -5.50 -17.93
C ARG A 58 14.86 -4.09 -17.37
N VAL A 59 15.08 -3.06 -18.20
CA VAL A 59 15.01 -1.65 -17.78
C VAL A 59 13.60 -1.29 -17.31
N ARG A 60 12.55 -1.76 -17.99
CA ARG A 60 11.15 -1.59 -17.56
C ARG A 60 10.87 -2.25 -16.21
N ALA A 61 11.27 -3.51 -16.03
CA ALA A 61 11.10 -4.22 -14.75
C ALA A 61 11.82 -3.50 -13.61
N LEU A 62 13.06 -3.04 -13.86
CA LEU A 62 13.83 -2.26 -12.88
C LEU A 62 13.16 -0.92 -12.58
N THR A 63 12.47 -0.30 -13.54
CA THR A 63 11.72 0.94 -13.33
C THR A 63 10.55 0.73 -12.36
N TRP A 64 9.85 -0.39 -12.44
CA TRP A 64 8.75 -0.72 -11.52
C TRP A 64 9.22 -1.12 -10.12
N THR A 65 10.41 -1.70 -9.99
CA THR A 65 11.00 -2.03 -8.69
C THR A 65 11.84 -0.90 -8.09
N ARG A 66 12.09 0.19 -8.82
CA ARG A 66 12.82 1.33 -8.27
C ARG A 66 11.98 1.91 -7.15
N PRO A 67 12.45 1.83 -5.88
CA PRO A 67 11.77 2.54 -4.83
C PRO A 67 11.72 4.01 -5.26
N VAL A 68 10.55 4.63 -5.11
CA VAL A 68 10.48 6.08 -5.14
C VAL A 68 11.43 6.51 -4.04
N VAL A 69 12.58 7.05 -4.43
CA VAL A 69 13.46 7.72 -3.49
C VAL A 69 12.69 8.94 -3.01
N SER A 70 11.90 8.76 -1.96
CA SER A 70 11.54 9.87 -1.11
C SER A 70 12.89 10.45 -0.70
N ARG A 71 13.17 11.68 -1.15
CA ARG A 71 14.27 12.48 -0.62
C ARG A 71 13.93 12.83 0.83
N ALA A 72 13.88 11.82 1.69
CA ALA A 72 13.79 11.93 3.14
C ALA A 72 15.19 11.87 3.77
N ARG A 73 16.21 12.28 3.01
CA ARG A 73 17.45 12.82 3.58
C ARG A 73 17.58 14.24 3.08
N SER A 74 17.28 15.17 3.99
CA SER A 74 17.81 16.54 4.06
C SER A 74 18.66 16.94 2.84
N THR A 75 18.01 17.22 1.72
CA THR A 75 18.59 18.09 0.71
C THR A 75 18.32 19.48 1.21
N ARG A 76 19.36 20.21 1.62
CA ARG A 76 19.29 21.68 1.78
C ARG A 76 18.54 22.20 0.56
N HIS A 77 17.39 22.84 0.81
CA HIS A 77 16.50 23.37 -0.22
C HIS A 77 17.33 23.97 -1.37
N ARG A 78 17.36 23.31 -2.53
CA ARG A 78 17.73 23.98 -3.78
C ARG A 78 16.56 24.93 -4.01
N GLY A 79 16.80 26.22 -3.72
CA GLY A 79 15.77 27.24 -3.72
C GLY A 79 14.96 27.20 -5.00
N TYR A 80 13.66 26.98 -4.87
CA TYR A 80 12.74 27.46 -5.88
C TYR A 80 12.84 29.00 -5.87
N PRO A 81 12.83 29.66 -7.05
CA PRO A 81 12.85 31.12 -7.12
C PRO A 81 11.60 31.74 -6.48
N GLU A 82 10.52 30.95 -6.39
CA GLU A 82 9.30 31.32 -5.68
C GLU A 82 9.16 30.47 -4.41
N PRO A 83 8.80 31.06 -3.26
CA PRO A 83 8.49 30.28 -2.08
C PRO A 83 7.38 29.28 -2.42
N PRO A 84 7.50 27.99 -2.02
CA PRO A 84 6.43 27.04 -2.27
C PRO A 84 5.15 27.62 -1.69
N ALA A 85 4.09 27.67 -2.51
CA ALA A 85 2.79 28.11 -2.04
C ALA A 85 2.46 27.33 -0.77
N VAL A 86 2.26 28.05 0.33
CA VAL A 86 1.72 27.47 1.56
C VAL A 86 0.28 27.13 1.23
N LEU A 87 0.08 25.92 0.69
CA LEU A 87 -1.24 25.33 0.71
C LEU A 87 -1.62 25.27 2.18
N PRO A 88 -2.79 25.82 2.60
CA PRO A 88 -3.26 25.58 3.94
C PRO A 88 -3.36 24.07 4.05
N VAL A 89 -2.42 23.46 4.78
CA VAL A 89 -2.56 22.06 5.20
C VAL A 89 -3.88 22.07 5.91
N ARG A 90 -4.89 21.47 5.27
CA ARG A 90 -6.23 21.34 5.83
C ARG A 90 -6.00 20.81 7.22
N ALA A 91 -6.35 21.59 8.25
CA ALA A 91 -6.11 21.21 9.62
C ALA A 91 -6.53 19.75 9.77
N PRO A 92 -5.68 18.86 10.32
CA PRO A 92 -6.03 17.45 10.41
C PRO A 92 -7.44 17.36 10.97
N SER A 93 -8.32 16.68 10.24
CA SER A 93 -9.73 16.58 10.61
C SER A 93 -9.79 16.28 12.11
N PRO A 94 -10.59 17.03 12.89
CA PRO A 94 -10.62 16.87 14.33
C PRO A 94 -10.78 15.38 14.67
N GLU A 95 -9.97 14.93 15.62
CA GLU A 95 -9.96 13.55 16.07
C GLU A 95 -11.37 13.20 16.56
N PRO A 96 -11.97 12.10 16.08
CA PRO A 96 -13.36 11.83 16.42
C PRO A 96 -13.48 11.55 17.91
N VAL A 97 -14.35 12.31 18.56
CA VAL A 97 -14.63 12.23 19.99
C VAL A 97 -15.70 11.14 20.20
N PRO A 98 -15.48 10.20 21.12
CA PRO A 98 -16.50 9.20 21.42
C PRO A 98 -17.76 9.87 22.00
N VAL A 99 -18.93 9.42 21.56
CA VAL A 99 -20.21 9.87 22.13
C VAL A 99 -20.31 9.43 23.59
N GLN A 100 -20.85 10.30 24.44
CA GLN A 100 -21.07 10.02 25.86
C GLN A 100 -21.90 8.74 26.04
N ASP A 101 -21.50 7.93 27.01
CA ASP A 101 -22.13 6.66 27.38
C ASP A 101 -22.18 5.57 26.29
N CYS A 102 -21.55 5.79 25.14
CA CYS A 102 -21.39 4.77 24.13
C CYS A 102 -20.16 3.89 24.38
N LYS A 103 -20.40 2.65 24.82
CA LYS A 103 -19.35 1.66 25.06
C LYS A 103 -18.53 1.34 23.81
N VAL A 104 -19.15 1.30 22.63
CA VAL A 104 -18.47 1.02 21.36
C VAL A 104 -17.51 2.15 21.00
N CYS A 105 -17.97 3.39 21.05
CA CYS A 105 -17.14 4.57 20.81
C CYS A 105 -15.98 4.67 21.82
N ALA A 106 -16.25 4.42 23.11
CA ALA A 106 -15.23 4.41 24.15
C ALA A 106 -14.17 3.32 23.89
N HIS A 107 -14.60 2.13 23.49
CA HIS A 107 -13.71 1.02 23.16
C HIS A 107 -12.83 1.32 21.95
N ALA A 108 -13.43 1.84 20.86
CA ALA A 108 -12.69 2.25 19.67
C ALA A 108 -11.69 3.38 19.96
N ALA A 109 -12.04 4.33 20.84
CA ALA A 109 -11.14 5.40 21.25
C ALA A 109 -9.93 4.86 22.05
N ALA A 110 -10.15 3.87 22.92
CA ALA A 110 -9.08 3.22 23.67
C ALA A 110 -8.12 2.46 22.74
N TRP A 111 -8.65 1.64 21.82
CA TRP A 111 -7.83 0.91 20.85
C TRP A 111 -7.10 1.82 19.87
N ARG A 112 -7.72 2.92 19.43
CA ARG A 112 -7.03 3.95 18.63
C ARG A 112 -5.77 4.45 19.33
N ARG A 113 -5.85 4.75 20.63
CA ARG A 113 -4.68 5.19 21.42
C ARG A 113 -3.64 4.07 21.54
N ALA A 114 -4.08 2.84 21.80
CA ALA A 114 -3.18 1.68 21.87
C ALA A 114 -2.42 1.50 20.55
N TYR A 115 -3.12 1.46 19.42
CA TYR A 115 -2.51 1.31 18.09
C TYR A 115 -1.58 2.46 17.70
N ARG A 116 -1.89 3.71 18.07
CA ARG A 116 -0.98 4.84 17.80
C ARG A 116 0.32 4.78 18.59
N THR A 117 0.31 4.13 19.75
CA THR A 117 1.45 4.12 20.69
C THR A 117 2.15 2.77 20.79
N GLY A 118 1.54 1.71 20.27
CA GLY A 118 1.93 0.32 20.49
C GLY A 118 1.73 -0.16 21.93
N LYS A 119 1.23 0.69 22.84
CA LYS A 119 1.06 0.33 24.25
C LYS A 119 -0.29 -0.34 24.46
N GLY A 120 -0.28 -1.55 24.98
CA GLY A 120 -1.49 -2.35 25.23
C GLY A 120 -1.94 -3.20 24.04
N THR A 121 -1.19 -3.19 22.93
CA THR A 121 -1.34 -4.19 21.87
C THR A 121 -0.42 -5.38 22.15
N MET A 122 -0.83 -6.58 21.72
CA MET A 122 -0.08 -7.82 21.97
C MET A 122 1.30 -7.83 21.29
N ASP A 123 1.44 -7.13 20.17
CA ASP A 123 2.66 -7.01 19.36
C ASP A 123 3.57 -5.86 19.80
N GLY A 124 3.09 -4.95 20.67
CA GLY A 124 3.85 -3.79 21.14
C GLY A 124 4.17 -2.73 20.07
N TYR A 125 3.63 -2.87 18.86
CA TYR A 125 4.01 -2.07 17.69
C TYR A 125 2.96 -1.00 17.35
N THR A 126 3.42 0.14 16.82
CA THR A 126 2.54 1.21 16.34
C THR A 126 1.85 0.83 15.03
N ASN A 127 0.52 0.70 15.06
CA ASN A 127 -0.29 0.38 13.89
C ASN A 127 -1.21 1.56 13.51
N HIS A 128 -0.68 2.48 12.68
CA HIS A 128 -1.45 3.66 12.28
C HIS A 128 -2.68 3.35 11.40
N SER A 129 -2.67 2.23 10.66
CA SER A 129 -3.82 1.79 9.86
C SER A 129 -4.99 1.41 10.77
N ALA A 130 -4.74 0.51 11.74
CA ALA A 130 -5.77 0.10 12.69
C ALA A 130 -6.30 1.28 13.53
N ALA A 131 -5.43 2.25 13.86
CA ALA A 131 -5.86 3.48 14.52
C ALA A 131 -6.79 4.35 13.65
N LEU A 132 -6.58 4.37 12.33
CA LEU A 132 -7.47 5.04 11.38
C LEU A 132 -8.82 4.33 11.31
N ASP A 133 -8.83 2.99 11.28
CA ASP A 133 -10.05 2.19 11.27
C ASP A 133 -10.90 2.46 12.52
N CYS A 134 -10.30 2.49 13.72
CA CYS A 134 -11.01 2.90 14.94
C CYS A 134 -11.59 4.32 14.84
N SER A 135 -10.96 5.23 14.09
CA SER A 135 -11.48 6.59 13.88
C SER A 135 -12.68 6.60 12.93
N LEU A 136 -12.69 5.73 11.94
CA LEU A 136 -13.84 5.54 11.03
C LEU A 136 -15.02 4.92 11.78
N GLU A 137 -14.77 3.93 12.63
CA GLU A 137 -15.79 3.32 13.49
C GLU A 137 -16.50 4.37 14.36
N ILE A 138 -15.75 5.23 15.07
CA ILE A 138 -16.37 6.27 15.92
C ILE A 138 -17.23 7.25 15.09
N ARG A 139 -16.82 7.58 13.86
CA ARG A 139 -17.56 8.51 13.00
C ARG A 139 -18.84 7.90 12.42
N ASN A 140 -18.78 6.62 12.07
CA ASN A 140 -19.87 5.91 11.39
C ASN A 140 -20.82 5.21 12.36
N HIS A 141 -20.43 5.03 13.62
CA HIS A 141 -21.26 4.36 14.60
C HIS A 141 -22.56 5.15 14.82
N PRO A 142 -23.73 4.50 14.68
CA PRO A 142 -25.03 5.17 14.70
C PRO A 142 -25.34 5.78 16.07
N HIS A 143 -25.56 7.09 16.11
CA HIS A 143 -25.99 7.86 17.27
C HIS A 143 -27.04 8.89 16.86
N GLU A 144 -27.89 9.29 17.81
CA GLU A 144 -28.80 10.44 17.66
C GLU A 144 -28.34 11.53 18.66
N PRO A 145 -27.85 12.69 18.20
CA PRO A 145 -27.55 13.05 16.81
C PRO A 145 -26.29 12.32 16.28
N ARG A 146 -26.22 12.12 14.96
CA ARG A 146 -25.08 11.45 14.32
C ARG A 146 -23.79 12.26 14.51
N VAL A 147 -22.70 11.55 14.77
CA VAL A 147 -21.35 12.15 14.87
C VAL A 147 -20.93 12.79 13.54
N MET A 148 -21.34 12.19 12.42
CA MET A 148 -21.20 12.77 11.09
C MET A 148 -22.44 13.60 10.76
N GLY A 149 -22.27 14.90 10.55
CA GLY A 149 -23.32 15.81 10.06
C GLY A 149 -23.67 15.64 8.58
N LEU A 150 -23.56 14.41 8.05
CA LEU A 150 -24.01 14.13 6.69
C LEU A 150 -25.53 14.21 6.63
N PRO A 151 -26.11 14.85 5.59
CA PRO A 151 -27.55 14.85 5.40
C PRO A 151 -28.09 13.41 5.34
N THR A 152 -29.16 13.15 6.08
CA THR A 152 -29.87 11.86 6.05
C THR A 152 -30.67 11.68 4.76
N ALA A 153 -31.07 12.79 4.14
CA ALA A 153 -31.76 12.77 2.86
C ALA A 153 -30.79 12.34 1.75
N ALA A 154 -31.25 11.43 0.90
CA ALA A 154 -30.53 11.10 -0.33
C ALA A 154 -30.30 12.40 -1.14
N PRO A 155 -29.13 12.57 -1.78
CA PRO A 155 -28.90 13.71 -2.65
C PRO A 155 -29.99 13.71 -3.73
N ALA A 156 -30.66 14.85 -3.91
CA ALA A 156 -31.65 14.99 -4.96
C ALA A 156 -30.95 14.72 -6.30
N LEU A 157 -31.34 13.62 -6.97
CA LEU A 157 -30.91 13.36 -8.34
C LEU A 157 -31.50 14.47 -9.20
N ARG A 158 -30.64 15.25 -9.88
CA ARG A 158 -31.13 16.13 -10.95
C ARG A 158 -31.61 15.23 -12.10
N PRO A 159 -32.79 15.52 -12.69
CA PRO A 159 -33.33 14.76 -13.81
C PRO A 159 -32.44 14.83 -15.05
#